data_AF-A0A1X2IBX6-F1
#
_entry.id   AF-A0A1X2IBX6-F1
#
_cell.length_a   1.000
_cell.length_b   1.000
_cell.length_c   1.000
_cell.angle_alpha   90.00
_cell.angle_beta   90.00
_cell.angle_gamma   90.00
#
_symmetry.space_group_name_H-M   'P 1'
#
loop_
_entity.id
_entity.type
_entity.pdbx_description
1 polymer ?
#
loop_
_entity_poly.entity_id
_entity_poly.type
_entity_poly.pdbx_seq_one_letter_code
_entity_poly.pdbx_strand_id
1 'polypeptide(L)'
;MRCFTTTNLFFFRTDTFGDKLDEASELTFYWKFAKLLHIILKDLDINMADGETISSATKLAMEHNETLYGCDATTSFGRKIHLLLKIDDPTTIELSSNEWKNKKTIRMALKQQSKNLRTNCTILNKLHVISDSKITKLMAMDFVGTTGYLYQLEFKNNVYIPSLLSSLILPTNINQMDQFKDTIKALFMLKNFLADMTSDVKRDLGKQQFKGEYNAMVRPPLSEQNNNKNTSSSPTIFFTPKNCRIKEVPLVSLDEDD
;
A
#
# COMPACT_ATOMS: atom_id res chain seq x y z
N MET A 1 -17.02 20.28 -13.18
CA MET A 1 -15.62 20.67 -13.43
C MET A 1 -15.41 22.07 -12.81
N ARG A 2 -15.04 22.15 -11.52
CA ARG A 2 -14.75 23.45 -10.88
C ARG A 2 -13.30 23.81 -11.16
N CYS A 3 -13.11 25.00 -11.74
CA CYS A 3 -11.82 25.54 -12.15
C CYS A 3 -10.88 25.65 -10.94
N PHE A 4 -9.67 25.13 -11.08
CA PHE A 4 -8.58 25.32 -10.12
C PHE A 4 -8.33 26.82 -9.94
N THR A 5 -8.44 27.34 -8.72
CA THR A 5 -8.02 28.71 -8.42
C THR A 5 -6.49 28.76 -8.39
N THR A 6 -5.93 29.65 -9.22
CA THR A 6 -4.50 29.90 -9.44
C THR A 6 -3.70 30.12 -8.15
N THR A 7 -4.38 30.49 -7.07
CA THR A 7 -3.82 30.83 -5.75
C THR A 7 -3.14 29.65 -5.04
N ASN A 8 -3.66 28.43 -5.16
CA ASN A 8 -3.11 27.27 -4.43
C ASN A 8 -1.80 26.75 -5.05
N LEU A 9 -1.66 26.85 -6.38
CA LEU A 9 -0.43 26.48 -7.07
C LEU A 9 0.69 27.51 -6.82
N PHE A 10 0.32 28.77 -6.59
CA PHE A 10 1.25 29.85 -6.29
C PHE A 10 1.90 29.72 -4.90
N PHE A 11 1.17 29.18 -3.90
CA PHE A 11 1.75 28.87 -2.59
C PHE A 11 2.72 27.69 -2.63
N PHE A 12 2.49 26.70 -3.48
CA PHE A 12 3.46 25.62 -3.68
C PHE A 12 4.81 26.15 -4.20
N ARG A 13 4.76 27.19 -5.06
CA ARG A 13 5.93 27.85 -5.66
C ARG A 13 6.85 28.54 -4.64
N THR A 14 6.35 29.06 -3.53
CA THR A 14 7.21 29.80 -2.57
C THR A 14 7.94 28.90 -1.57
N ASP A 15 7.38 27.72 -1.24
CA ASP A 15 7.96 26.79 -0.26
C ASP A 15 8.89 25.72 -0.88
N THR A 16 8.84 25.51 -2.21
CA THR A 16 9.63 24.46 -2.89
C THR A 16 10.91 24.97 -3.55
N PHE A 17 10.93 26.21 -4.04
CA PHE A 17 12.09 26.79 -4.73
C PHE A 17 12.98 27.56 -3.75
N GLY A 18 14.12 26.98 -3.38
CA GLY A 18 15.17 27.70 -2.63
C GLY A 18 15.98 26.86 -1.65
N ASP A 19 15.44 25.74 -1.18
CA ASP A 19 16.17 24.87 -0.25
C ASP A 19 17.13 23.94 -1.00
N LYS A 20 18.30 23.65 -0.41
CA LYS A 20 19.19 22.55 -0.83
C LYS A 20 18.50 21.20 -0.61
N LEU A 21 17.52 20.88 -1.44
CA LEU A 21 16.72 19.67 -1.36
C LEU A 21 17.58 18.42 -1.46
N ASP A 22 18.72 18.43 -2.16
CA ASP A 22 19.60 17.25 -2.25
C ASP A 22 20.16 16.76 -0.90
N GLU A 23 20.18 17.60 0.14
CA GLU A 23 20.63 17.24 1.50
C GLU A 23 19.48 17.11 2.50
N ALA A 24 18.23 17.34 2.08
CA ALA A 24 17.08 17.34 2.96
C ALA A 24 16.78 15.95 3.55
N SER A 25 16.10 15.93 4.69
CA SER A 25 15.67 14.69 5.33
C SER A 25 14.55 14.00 4.54
N GLU A 26 14.39 12.69 4.71
CA GLU A 26 13.28 11.90 4.14
C GLU A 26 11.91 12.54 4.45
N LEU A 27 11.75 13.00 5.70
CA LEU A 27 10.54 13.66 6.19
C LEU A 27 10.26 14.97 5.45
N THR A 28 11.30 15.75 5.16
CA THR A 28 11.15 17.03 4.44
C THR A 28 10.61 16.82 3.03
N PHE A 29 11.12 15.83 2.29
CA PHE A 29 10.60 15.50 0.96
C PHE A 29 9.16 15.01 1.02
N TYR A 30 8.90 14.09 1.95
CA TYR A 30 7.57 13.55 2.18
C TYR A 30 6.56 14.68 2.44
N TRP A 31 6.85 15.62 3.34
CA TRP A 31 5.94 16.73 3.67
C TRP A 31 5.62 17.62 2.48
N LYS A 32 6.61 17.96 1.64
CA LYS A 32 6.37 18.76 0.43
C LYS A 32 5.43 18.04 -0.54
N PHE A 33 5.60 16.73 -0.71
CA PHE A 33 4.73 15.92 -1.57
C PHE A 33 3.34 15.68 -0.95
N ALA A 34 3.28 15.47 0.37
CA ALA A 34 2.03 15.27 1.11
C ALA A 34 1.11 16.49 1.01
N LYS A 35 1.67 17.72 1.10
CA LYS A 35 0.91 18.96 0.84
C LYS A 35 0.23 18.95 -0.53
N LEU A 36 0.94 18.51 -1.58
CA LEU A 36 0.41 18.42 -2.93
C LEU A 36 -0.72 17.38 -3.03
N LEU A 37 -0.49 16.19 -2.49
CA LEU A 37 -1.51 15.14 -2.45
C LEU A 37 -2.76 15.57 -1.67
N HIS A 38 -2.57 16.25 -0.54
CA HIS A 38 -3.68 16.76 0.27
C HIS A 38 -4.57 17.73 -0.54
N ILE A 39 -3.97 18.60 -1.36
CA ILE A 39 -4.72 19.49 -2.25
C ILE A 39 -5.48 18.70 -3.32
N ILE A 40 -4.82 17.73 -3.95
CA ILE A 40 -5.39 16.95 -5.06
C ILE A 40 -6.55 16.06 -4.60
N LEU A 41 -6.40 15.43 -3.43
CA LEU A 41 -7.33 14.45 -2.87
C LEU A 41 -8.36 15.07 -1.92
N LYS A 42 -8.34 16.40 -1.71
CA LYS A 42 -9.17 17.12 -0.72
C LYS A 42 -10.66 16.84 -0.82
N ASP A 43 -11.16 16.57 -2.02
CA ASP A 43 -12.56 16.32 -2.33
C ASP A 43 -12.93 14.82 -2.33
N LEU A 44 -11.97 13.94 -2.06
CA LEU A 44 -12.21 12.51 -1.88
C LEU A 44 -12.28 12.19 -0.39
N ASP A 45 -13.10 11.19 -0.04
CA ASP A 45 -13.16 10.64 1.31
C ASP A 45 -12.02 9.66 1.56
N ILE A 46 -10.80 10.18 1.47
CA ILE A 46 -9.55 9.43 1.65
C ILE A 46 -8.75 10.11 2.73
N ASN A 47 -8.45 9.34 3.76
CA ASN A 47 -7.52 9.74 4.80
C ASN A 47 -6.08 9.43 4.39
N MET A 48 -5.20 10.40 4.66
CA MET A 48 -3.76 10.28 4.49
C MET A 48 -3.14 10.03 5.86
N ALA A 49 -2.90 8.76 6.20
CA ALA A 49 -2.23 8.41 7.45
C ALA A 49 -0.72 8.39 7.25
N ASP A 50 -0.02 9.26 7.99
CA ASP A 50 1.41 9.47 7.89
C ASP A 50 2.19 9.03 9.14
N GLY A 51 3.52 9.12 9.09
CA GLY A 51 4.40 8.80 10.22
C GLY A 51 4.72 7.31 10.36
N GLU A 52 4.82 6.81 11.59
CA GLU A 52 5.12 5.39 11.87
C GLU A 52 3.85 4.50 11.82
N THR A 53 3.02 4.70 10.79
CA THR A 53 1.77 3.95 10.64
C THR A 53 2.04 2.51 10.20
N ILE A 54 1.35 1.55 10.83
CA ILE A 54 1.47 0.13 10.52
C ILE A 54 0.26 -0.34 9.71
N SER A 55 0.50 -0.99 8.57
CA SER A 55 -0.57 -1.62 7.77
C SER A 55 -1.14 -2.84 8.48
N SER A 56 -2.45 -2.82 8.74
CA SER A 56 -3.23 -3.95 9.23
C SER A 56 -3.19 -5.12 8.26
N ALA A 57 -3.18 -4.85 6.95
CA ALA A 57 -3.11 -5.89 5.93
C ALA A 57 -1.80 -6.69 6.07
N THR A 58 -0.66 -6.00 6.25
CA THR A 58 0.62 -6.68 6.46
C THR A 58 0.65 -7.51 7.74
N LYS A 59 0.06 -7.00 8.83
CA LYS A 59 -0.03 -7.72 10.10
C LYS A 59 -0.81 -9.03 9.94
N LEU A 60 -2.00 -8.98 9.33
CA LEU A 60 -2.83 -10.17 9.08
C LEU A 60 -2.13 -11.19 8.17
N ALA A 61 -1.40 -10.74 7.15
CA ALA A 61 -0.66 -11.64 6.28
C ALA A 61 0.53 -12.31 7.00
N MET A 62 1.19 -11.59 7.91
CA MET A 62 2.25 -12.17 8.74
C MET A 62 1.69 -13.24 9.69
N GLU A 63 0.60 -12.94 10.40
CA GLU A 63 -0.10 -13.89 11.28
C GLU A 63 -0.57 -15.14 10.50
N HIS A 64 -1.05 -14.96 9.26
CA HIS A 64 -1.43 -16.07 8.40
C HIS A 64 -0.23 -16.94 8.00
N ASN A 65 0.89 -16.33 7.63
CA ASN A 65 2.12 -17.07 7.31
C ASN A 65 2.65 -17.83 8.52
N GLU A 66 2.59 -17.26 9.73
CA GLU A 66 2.98 -17.93 10.98
C GLU A 66 2.11 -19.17 11.22
N THR A 67 0.79 -19.03 11.06
CA THR A 67 -0.15 -20.15 11.22
C THR A 67 0.11 -21.28 10.22
N LEU A 68 0.42 -20.94 8.96
CA LEU A 68 0.60 -21.94 7.90
C LEU A 68 1.96 -22.65 7.97
N TYR A 69 3.01 -21.97 8.42
CA TYR A 69 4.39 -22.46 8.34
C TYR A 69 5.10 -22.65 9.69
N GLY A 70 4.45 -22.35 10.82
CA GLY A 70 4.94 -22.65 12.16
C GLY A 70 6.18 -21.88 12.62
N CYS A 71 6.54 -20.76 11.99
CA CYS A 71 7.61 -19.89 12.50
C CYS A 71 7.02 -18.95 13.57
N ASP A 72 7.40 -19.11 14.84
CA ASP A 72 7.09 -18.16 15.92
C ASP A 72 7.83 -16.83 15.69
N ALA A 73 7.20 -15.87 15.02
CA ALA A 73 7.60 -14.48 15.13
C ALA A 73 6.89 -13.92 16.37
N THR A 74 7.48 -14.13 17.54
CA THR A 74 6.96 -13.74 18.87
C THR A 74 6.62 -12.24 19.03
N THR A 75 6.81 -11.43 17.98
CA THR A 75 6.17 -10.12 17.82
C THR A 75 5.91 -9.83 16.33
N SER A 76 4.67 -10.01 15.87
CA SER A 76 4.21 -9.60 14.53
C SER A 76 4.09 -8.07 14.43
N PHE A 77 5.20 -7.35 14.61
CA PHE A 77 5.24 -5.91 14.36
C PHE A 77 5.12 -5.67 12.86
N GLY A 78 3.98 -5.14 12.43
CA GLY A 78 3.76 -4.79 11.02
C GLY A 78 4.70 -3.67 10.54
N ARG A 79 4.70 -3.43 9.23
CA ARG A 79 5.62 -2.48 8.58
C ARG A 79 5.20 -1.05 8.83
N LYS A 80 6.12 -0.22 9.35
CA LYS A 80 6.00 1.25 9.36
C LYS A 80 6.06 1.81 7.93
N ILE A 81 5.10 2.63 7.55
CA ILE A 81 4.89 3.16 6.20
C ILE A 81 4.77 4.69 6.27
N HIS A 82 5.38 5.39 5.32
CA HIS A 82 5.37 6.86 5.28
C HIS A 82 4.02 7.47 5.00
N LEU A 83 3.30 6.93 4.03
CA LEU A 83 1.95 7.36 3.70
C LEU A 83 1.09 6.15 3.35
N LEU A 84 0.08 5.92 4.18
CA LEU A 84 -0.98 4.97 3.95
C LEU A 84 -2.23 5.73 3.54
N LEU A 85 -2.71 5.50 2.31
CA LEU A 85 -4.01 5.99 1.86
C LEU A 85 -5.08 5.02 2.33
N LYS A 86 -6.12 5.51 2.99
CA LYS A 86 -7.20 4.68 3.54
C LYS A 86 -8.55 5.40 3.54
N ILE A 87 -9.63 4.64 3.62
CA ILE A 87 -11.00 5.13 3.86
C ILE A 87 -11.34 4.78 5.30
N ASP A 88 -11.96 5.69 6.07
CA ASP A 88 -12.27 5.50 7.50
C ASP A 88 -13.79 5.50 7.80
N ASP A 89 -14.62 5.06 6.85
CA ASP A 89 -16.08 4.96 7.03
C ASP A 89 -16.66 3.88 6.10
N PRO A 90 -17.39 2.85 6.61
CA PRO A 90 -17.72 2.56 8.01
C PRO A 90 -16.63 1.78 8.77
N THR A 91 -15.60 1.31 8.07
CA THR A 91 -14.46 0.60 8.64
C THR A 91 -13.19 1.04 7.93
N THR A 92 -12.05 1.02 8.62
CA THR A 92 -10.78 1.40 8.01
C THR A 92 -10.36 0.40 6.93
N ILE A 93 -10.40 0.84 5.66
CA ILE A 93 -9.91 0.09 4.51
C ILE A 93 -8.68 0.77 3.92
N GLU A 94 -7.59 0.02 3.84
CA GLU A 94 -6.34 0.47 3.21
C GLU A 94 -6.47 0.42 1.69
N LEU A 95 -6.05 1.49 1.02
CA LEU A 95 -6.08 1.63 -0.44
C LEU A 95 -4.70 1.44 -1.05
N SER A 96 -3.67 2.05 -0.46
CA SER A 96 -2.28 1.88 -0.92
C SER A 96 -1.25 2.39 0.10
N SER A 97 -0.07 1.79 0.05
CA SER A 97 1.12 2.16 0.80
C SER A 97 2.12 2.86 -0.12
N ASN A 98 2.63 4.02 0.29
CA ASN A 98 3.55 4.84 -0.49
C ASN A 98 4.81 5.13 0.34
N GLU A 99 5.99 5.04 -0.28
CA GLU A 99 7.26 5.21 0.42
C GLU A 99 8.16 6.30 -0.18
N TRP A 100 8.82 7.05 0.70
CA TRP A 100 9.91 7.96 0.40
C TRP A 100 11.20 7.39 0.98
N LYS A 101 12.29 7.47 0.21
CA LYS A 101 13.64 7.14 0.66
C LYS A 101 14.61 8.26 0.35
N ASN A 102 15.56 8.50 1.24
CA ASN A 102 16.65 9.43 0.93
C ASN A 102 17.52 8.90 -0.23
N LYS A 103 18.02 9.81 -1.08
CA LYS A 103 18.96 9.52 -2.18
C LYS A 103 20.24 8.83 -1.70
N LYS A 104 20.70 9.12 -0.47
CA LYS A 104 21.85 8.44 0.17
C LYS A 104 21.63 6.93 0.33
N THR A 105 20.37 6.49 0.35
CA THR A 105 19.98 5.09 0.54
C THR A 105 19.70 4.39 -0.79
N ILE A 106 20.11 4.96 -1.93
CA ILE A 106 19.83 4.41 -3.27
C ILE A 106 20.29 2.96 -3.45
N ARG A 107 21.40 2.56 -2.82
CA ARG A 107 21.89 1.17 -2.84
C ARG A 107 20.90 0.18 -2.24
N MET A 108 20.04 0.64 -1.32
CA MET A 108 18.97 -0.15 -0.72
C MET A 108 17.59 0.18 -1.29
N ALA A 109 17.48 1.10 -2.27
CA ALA A 109 16.19 1.54 -2.80
C ALA A 109 15.40 0.38 -3.38
N LEU A 110 16.02 -0.47 -4.21
CA LEU A 110 15.36 -1.66 -4.77
C LEU A 110 14.83 -2.58 -3.66
N LYS A 111 15.65 -2.86 -2.63
CA LYS A 111 15.22 -3.70 -1.50
C LYS A 111 14.05 -3.09 -0.73
N GLN A 112 13.97 -1.76 -0.61
CA GLN A 112 12.87 -1.09 0.08
C GLN A 112 11.62 -1.02 -0.81
N GLN A 113 11.76 -0.71 -2.09
CA GLN A 113 10.68 -0.73 -3.07
C GLN A 113 10.05 -2.13 -3.20
N SER A 114 10.86 -3.19 -3.22
CA SER A 114 10.34 -4.57 -3.18
C SER A 114 9.58 -4.89 -1.89
N LYS A 115 9.87 -4.21 -0.77
CA LYS A 115 9.06 -4.34 0.45
C LYS A 115 7.74 -3.60 0.31
N ASN A 116 7.76 -2.37 -0.21
CA ASN A 116 6.52 -1.62 -0.44
C ASN A 116 5.61 -2.35 -1.44
N LEU A 117 6.18 -2.95 -2.49
CA LEU A 117 5.44 -3.76 -3.46
C LEU A 117 4.71 -4.91 -2.77
N ARG A 118 5.37 -5.66 -1.88
CA ARG A 118 4.72 -6.73 -1.10
C ARG A 118 3.60 -6.21 -0.21
N THR A 119 3.82 -5.08 0.47
CA THR A 119 2.77 -4.41 1.25
C THR A 119 1.55 -4.10 0.38
N ASN A 120 1.76 -3.53 -0.80
CA ASN A 120 0.68 -3.23 -1.74
C ASN A 120 0.03 -4.48 -2.33
N CYS A 121 0.74 -5.58 -2.54
CA CYS A 121 0.13 -6.86 -2.87
C CYS A 121 -0.84 -7.31 -1.76
N THR A 122 -0.45 -7.14 -0.49
CA THR A 122 -1.28 -7.55 0.63
C THR A 122 -2.52 -6.68 0.78
N ILE A 123 -2.38 -5.37 0.57
CA ILE A 123 -3.51 -4.43 0.52
C ILE A 123 -4.45 -4.81 -0.63
N LEU A 124 -3.91 -5.05 -1.84
CA LEU A 124 -4.70 -5.47 -3.00
C LEU A 124 -5.42 -6.80 -2.75
N ASN A 125 -4.78 -7.77 -2.11
CA ASN A 125 -5.44 -9.03 -1.76
C ASN A 125 -6.64 -8.81 -0.83
N LYS A 126 -6.50 -7.94 0.18
CA LYS A 126 -7.59 -7.59 1.08
C LYS A 126 -8.75 -6.92 0.32
N LEU A 127 -8.43 -5.97 -0.57
CA LEU A 127 -9.42 -5.31 -1.44
C LEU A 127 -10.11 -6.30 -2.38
N HIS A 128 -9.36 -7.25 -2.94
CA HIS A 128 -9.86 -8.30 -3.81
C HIS A 128 -10.89 -9.19 -3.10
N VAL A 129 -10.59 -9.60 -1.86
CA VAL A 129 -11.52 -10.40 -1.04
C VAL A 129 -12.76 -9.59 -0.65
N ILE A 130 -12.59 -8.34 -0.21
CA ILE A 130 -13.72 -7.47 0.20
C ILE A 130 -14.66 -7.17 -0.97
N SER A 131 -14.11 -7.01 -2.16
CA SER A 131 -14.90 -6.68 -3.36
C SER A 131 -15.50 -7.90 -4.08
N ASP A 132 -15.35 -9.11 -3.52
CA ASP A 132 -15.75 -10.36 -4.18
C ASP A 132 -15.10 -10.47 -5.57
N SER A 133 -13.77 -10.34 -5.58
CA SER A 133 -12.89 -10.39 -6.75
C SER A 133 -13.05 -9.28 -7.79
N LYS A 134 -13.85 -8.23 -7.55
CA LYS A 134 -14.03 -7.13 -8.50
C LYS A 134 -12.83 -6.18 -8.57
N ILE A 135 -12.22 -5.88 -7.43
CA ILE A 135 -11.02 -5.03 -7.36
C ILE A 135 -9.81 -5.92 -7.61
N THR A 136 -9.16 -5.70 -8.75
CA THR A 136 -7.96 -6.43 -9.20
C THR A 136 -6.76 -5.52 -9.39
N LYS A 137 -6.92 -4.21 -9.20
CA LYS A 137 -5.88 -3.21 -9.44
C LYS A 137 -5.72 -2.29 -8.24
N LEU A 138 -4.49 -1.80 -8.05
CA LEU A 138 -4.11 -0.81 -7.05
C LEU A 138 -3.07 0.13 -7.66
N MET A 139 -3.12 1.42 -7.35
CA MET A 139 -2.07 2.37 -7.73
C MET A 139 -1.33 2.87 -6.49
N ALA A 140 0.00 2.97 -6.59
CA ALA A 140 0.87 3.42 -5.52
C ALA A 140 2.11 4.13 -6.07
N MET A 141 2.83 4.80 -5.19
CA MET A 141 4.00 5.60 -5.51
C MET A 141 5.20 5.21 -4.65
N ASP A 142 6.38 5.31 -5.25
CA ASP A 142 7.66 5.17 -4.56
C ASP A 142 8.61 6.30 -4.97
N PHE A 143 9.27 6.90 -3.99
CA PHE A 143 10.19 8.02 -4.15
C PHE A 143 11.58 7.71 -3.62
N VAL A 144 12.61 8.16 -4.34
CA VAL A 144 14.00 8.20 -3.92
C VAL A 144 14.51 9.63 -4.14
N GLY A 145 14.73 10.35 -3.03
CA GLY A 145 15.00 11.79 -3.06
C GLY A 145 13.83 12.54 -3.68
N THR A 146 14.11 13.33 -4.71
CA THR A 146 13.12 14.15 -5.42
C THR A 146 12.52 13.47 -6.65
N THR A 147 12.93 12.24 -6.95
CA THR A 147 12.43 11.47 -8.09
C THR A 147 11.66 10.26 -7.60
N GLY A 148 10.57 9.93 -8.25
CA GLY A 148 9.76 8.77 -7.94
C GLY A 148 9.03 8.25 -9.15
N TYR A 149 8.10 7.34 -8.92
CA TYR A 149 7.24 6.82 -9.95
C TYR A 149 5.86 6.48 -9.40
N LEU A 150 4.86 6.58 -10.28
CA LEU A 150 3.54 6.02 -10.10
C LEU A 150 3.49 4.68 -10.81
N TYR A 151 3.02 3.64 -10.12
CA TYR A 151 2.82 2.32 -10.69
C TYR A 151 1.42 1.79 -10.41
N GLN A 152 0.96 0.88 -11.25
CA GLN A 152 -0.22 0.06 -11.03
C GLN A 152 0.21 -1.36 -10.71
N LEU A 153 -0.34 -1.91 -9.66
CA LEU A 153 -0.28 -3.33 -9.34
C LEU A 153 -1.57 -4.00 -9.80
N GLU A 154 -1.46 -5.04 -10.62
CA GLU A 154 -2.61 -5.82 -11.11
C GLU A 154 -2.51 -7.27 -10.62
N PHE A 155 -3.59 -7.79 -10.05
CA PHE A 155 -3.75 -9.20 -9.71
C PHE A 155 -4.50 -9.91 -10.84
N LYS A 156 -3.79 -10.77 -11.57
CA LYS A 156 -4.33 -11.49 -12.72
C LYS A 156 -3.68 -12.86 -12.81
N ASN A 157 -4.45 -13.89 -13.18
CA ASN A 157 -3.96 -15.26 -13.35
C ASN A 157 -3.17 -15.76 -12.12
N ASN A 158 -3.65 -15.42 -10.92
CA ASN A 158 -3.00 -15.76 -9.66
C ASN A 158 -1.56 -15.24 -9.52
N VAL A 159 -1.22 -14.11 -10.15
CA VAL A 159 0.06 -13.42 -9.98
C VAL A 159 -0.15 -11.91 -9.85
N TYR A 160 0.78 -11.25 -9.15
CA TYR A 160 0.80 -9.80 -9.01
C TYR A 160 1.79 -9.19 -10.02
N ILE A 161 1.29 -8.31 -10.89
CA ILE A 161 2.06 -7.72 -11.99
C ILE A 161 2.14 -6.20 -11.77
N PRO A 162 3.31 -5.66 -11.39
CA PRO A 162 3.52 -4.22 -11.35
C PRO A 162 3.80 -3.66 -12.76
N SER A 163 3.15 -2.55 -13.09
CA SER A 163 3.35 -1.80 -14.33
C SER A 163 3.65 -0.34 -14.01
N LEU A 164 4.72 0.20 -14.58
CA LEU A 164 5.08 1.61 -14.46
C LEU A 164 4.07 2.47 -15.25
N LEU A 165 3.49 3.49 -14.62
CA LEU A 165 2.56 4.41 -15.28
C LEU A 165 3.22 5.75 -15.64
N SER A 166 3.96 6.34 -14.71
CA SER A 166 4.63 7.62 -14.93
C SER A 166 5.82 7.79 -14.00
N SER A 167 6.86 8.47 -14.49
CA SER A 167 7.85 9.09 -13.61
C SER A 167 7.23 10.27 -12.87
N LEU A 168 7.67 10.48 -11.63
CA LEU A 168 7.27 11.60 -10.78
C LEU A 168 8.53 12.38 -10.39
N ILE A 169 8.41 13.69 -10.36
CA ILE A 169 9.45 14.58 -9.83
C ILE A 169 8.86 15.58 -8.85
N LEU A 170 9.63 15.92 -7.83
CA LEU A 170 9.45 17.09 -6.98
C LEU A 170 10.48 18.14 -7.43
N PRO A 171 10.07 19.26 -8.06
CA PRO A 171 10.99 20.20 -8.66
C PRO A 171 11.85 20.88 -7.59
N THR A 172 13.17 20.96 -7.83
CA THR A 172 14.13 21.68 -6.99
C THR A 172 14.53 23.03 -7.57
N ASN A 173 14.31 23.23 -8.86
CA ASN A 173 14.60 24.47 -9.58
C ASN A 173 13.58 24.71 -10.71
N ILE A 174 13.52 25.95 -11.19
CA ILE A 174 12.49 26.38 -12.16
C ILE A 174 12.56 25.63 -13.49
N ASN A 175 13.73 25.12 -13.88
CA ASN A 175 13.92 24.41 -15.14
C ASN A 175 13.22 23.04 -15.14
N GLN A 176 12.88 22.51 -13.96
CA GLN A 176 12.15 21.25 -13.81
C GLN A 176 10.62 21.43 -13.87
N MET A 177 10.11 22.67 -14.00
CA MET A 177 8.67 22.92 -14.00
C MET A 177 7.93 22.26 -15.16
N ASP A 178 8.56 22.13 -16.33
CA ASP A 178 7.93 21.45 -17.45
C ASP A 178 7.74 19.96 -17.18
N GLN A 179 8.74 19.29 -16.60
CA GLN A 179 8.64 17.90 -16.16
C GLN A 179 7.64 17.73 -15.00
N PHE A 180 7.52 18.74 -14.12
CA PHE A 180 6.59 18.69 -13.00
C PHE A 180 5.12 18.71 -13.46
N LYS A 181 4.82 19.29 -14.63
CA LYS A 181 3.47 19.21 -15.24
C LYS A 181 3.04 17.75 -15.42
N ASP A 182 3.96 16.86 -15.79
CA ASP A 182 3.65 15.44 -15.96
C ASP A 182 3.45 14.73 -14.62
N THR A 183 4.19 15.12 -13.56
CA THR A 183 3.87 14.71 -12.18
C THR A 183 2.42 15.08 -11.84
N ILE A 184 2.01 16.33 -12.10
CA ILE A 184 0.64 16.78 -11.79
C ILE A 184 -0.40 15.95 -12.54
N LYS A 185 -0.20 15.70 -13.85
CA LYS A 185 -1.10 14.83 -14.64
C LYS A 185 -1.19 13.42 -14.06
N ALA A 186 -0.06 12.83 -13.69
CA ALA A 186 -0.01 11.50 -13.07
C ALA A 186 -0.75 11.48 -11.72
N LEU A 187 -0.68 12.54 -10.92
CA LEU A 187 -1.43 12.63 -9.67
C LEU A 187 -2.94 12.78 -9.88
N PHE A 188 -3.39 13.43 -10.97
CA PHE A 188 -4.81 13.41 -11.35
C PHE A 188 -5.26 12.04 -11.85
N MET A 189 -4.39 11.30 -12.53
CA MET A 189 -4.67 9.90 -12.89
C MET A 189 -4.87 9.06 -11.62
N LEU A 190 -3.97 9.19 -10.64
CA LEU A 190 -4.11 8.55 -9.33
C LEU A 190 -5.41 8.98 -8.63
N LYS A 191 -5.74 10.27 -8.62
CA LYS A 191 -6.99 10.78 -8.03
C LYS A 191 -8.22 10.13 -8.62
N ASN A 192 -8.34 10.10 -9.95
CA ASN A 192 -9.50 9.52 -10.63
C ASN A 192 -9.62 8.03 -10.31
N PHE A 193 -8.49 7.30 -10.38
CA PHE A 193 -8.45 5.89 -9.99
C PHE A 193 -8.91 5.66 -8.54
N LEU A 194 -8.44 6.48 -7.60
CA LEU A 194 -8.82 6.39 -6.19
C LEU A 194 -10.29 6.72 -5.96
N ALA A 195 -10.87 7.67 -6.70
CA ALA A 195 -12.29 8.01 -6.63
C ALA A 195 -13.18 6.83 -7.06
N ASP A 196 -12.82 6.19 -8.18
CA ASP A 196 -13.52 5.00 -8.68
C ASP A 196 -13.40 3.84 -7.68
N MET A 197 -12.18 3.55 -7.22
CA MET A 197 -11.91 2.52 -6.22
C MET A 197 -12.68 2.75 -4.92
N THR A 198 -12.71 3.99 -4.42
CA THR A 198 -13.44 4.35 -3.19
C THR A 198 -14.93 4.08 -3.34
N SER A 199 -15.49 4.43 -4.50
CA SER A 199 -16.90 4.18 -4.81
C SER A 199 -17.21 2.68 -4.87
N ASP A 200 -16.32 1.89 -5.46
CA ASP A 200 -16.45 0.45 -5.55
C ASP A 200 -16.35 -0.24 -4.19
N VAL A 201 -15.37 0.13 -3.37
CA VAL A 201 -15.17 -0.39 -2.01
C VAL A 201 -16.39 -0.09 -1.15
N LYS A 202 -16.87 1.15 -1.11
CA LYS A 202 -18.03 1.54 -0.30
C LYS A 202 -19.29 0.78 -0.70
N ARG A 203 -19.51 0.64 -2.02
CA ARG A 203 -20.65 -0.13 -2.55
C ARG A 203 -20.58 -1.59 -2.14
N ASP A 204 -19.42 -2.22 -2.23
CA ASP A 204 -19.27 -3.64 -1.90
C ASP A 204 -19.32 -3.88 -0.38
N LEU A 205 -18.80 -2.97 0.45
CA LEU A 205 -18.98 -3.00 1.90
C LEU A 205 -20.45 -2.91 2.31
N GLY A 206 -21.21 -1.98 1.73
CA GLY A 206 -22.64 -1.83 2.03
C GLY A 206 -23.44 -3.11 1.70
N LYS A 207 -23.08 -3.79 0.61
CA LYS A 207 -23.69 -5.10 0.26
C LYS A 207 -23.36 -6.18 1.29
N GLN A 208 -22.14 -6.22 1.80
CA GLN A 208 -21.72 -7.20 2.80
C GLN A 208 -22.41 -6.97 4.14
N GLN A 209 -22.51 -5.71 4.58
CA GLN A 209 -23.21 -5.34 5.81
C GLN A 209 -24.68 -5.76 5.76
N PHE A 210 -25.38 -5.37 4.68
CA PHE A 210 -26.77 -5.76 4.48
C PHE A 210 -26.97 -7.28 4.48
N LYS A 211 -26.09 -8.02 3.79
CA LYS A 211 -26.14 -9.50 3.78
C LYS A 211 -25.91 -10.09 5.17
N GLY A 212 -25.00 -9.51 5.96
CA GLY A 212 -24.74 -9.91 7.34
C GLY A 212 -25.94 -9.71 8.25
N GLU A 213 -26.54 -8.52 8.22
CA GLU A 213 -27.75 -8.17 8.97
C GLU A 213 -28.94 -9.04 8.60
N TYR A 214 -29.18 -9.23 7.29
CA TYR A 214 -30.25 -10.10 6.79
C TYR A 214 -30.07 -11.54 7.28
N ASN A 215 -28.86 -12.09 7.22
CA ASN A 215 -28.60 -13.45 7.70
C ASN A 215 -28.82 -13.59 9.21
N ALA A 216 -28.50 -12.55 10.00
CA ALA A 216 -28.74 -12.53 11.43
C ALA A 216 -30.24 -12.46 11.78
N MET A 217 -31.06 -11.84 10.92
CA MET A 217 -32.52 -11.80 11.10
C MET A 217 -33.22 -13.11 10.70
N VAL A 218 -32.73 -13.80 9.66
CA VAL A 218 -33.43 -14.95 9.05
C VAL A 218 -32.96 -16.30 9.59
N ARG A 219 -31.80 -16.39 10.25
CA ARG A 219 -31.30 -17.64 10.86
C ARG A 219 -31.07 -17.47 12.37
N PRO A 220 -31.73 -18.28 13.24
CA PRO A 220 -31.33 -18.39 14.64
C PRO A 220 -29.89 -18.91 14.75
N PRO A 221 -29.17 -18.65 15.87
CA PRO A 221 -27.82 -19.13 16.05
C PRO A 221 -27.84 -20.66 16.17
N LEU A 222 -27.56 -21.34 15.07
CA LEU A 222 -27.19 -22.76 15.09
C LEU A 222 -25.70 -22.84 15.44
N SER A 223 -25.40 -23.68 16.43
CA SER A 223 -24.08 -24.02 16.93
C SER A 223 -23.01 -24.07 15.83
N GLU A 224 -21.88 -23.45 16.14
CA GLU A 224 -20.64 -23.42 15.36
C GLU A 224 -20.40 -24.73 14.60
N GLN A 225 -20.77 -24.75 13.32
CA GLN A 225 -20.19 -25.67 12.36
C GLN A 225 -19.16 -24.90 11.57
N ASN A 226 -17.91 -25.37 11.70
CA ASN A 226 -16.73 -24.98 10.94
C ASN A 226 -17.07 -24.84 9.46
N ASN A 227 -17.41 -23.64 9.02
CA ASN A 227 -17.44 -23.31 7.61
C ASN A 227 -15.99 -23.16 7.16
N ASN A 228 -15.45 -24.25 6.60
CA ASN A 228 -14.33 -24.19 5.67
C ASN A 228 -14.67 -23.13 4.62
N LYS A 229 -14.14 -21.91 4.82
CA LYS A 229 -14.19 -20.87 3.81
C LYS A 229 -13.42 -21.40 2.62
N ASN A 230 -14.09 -21.48 1.48
CA ASN A 230 -13.45 -21.60 0.17
C ASN A 230 -12.27 -20.63 0.13
N THR A 231 -11.07 -21.19 0.15
CA THR A 231 -9.83 -20.45 -0.03
C THR A 231 -9.86 -19.94 -1.46
N SER A 232 -10.25 -18.68 -1.68
CA SER A 232 -9.85 -18.01 -2.91
C SER A 232 -8.34 -18.14 -2.94
N SER A 233 -7.81 -18.87 -3.93
CA SER A 233 -6.43 -19.37 -3.96
C SER A 233 -5.42 -18.25 -4.25
N SER A 234 -5.56 -17.09 -3.63
CA SER A 234 -4.65 -15.97 -3.79
C SER A 234 -3.24 -16.38 -3.37
N PRO A 235 -2.19 -15.92 -4.06
CA PRO A 235 -0.83 -16.31 -3.77
C PRO A 235 -0.43 -15.80 -2.40
N THR A 236 0.19 -16.66 -1.60
CA THR A 236 0.72 -16.30 -0.29
C THR A 236 1.83 -15.26 -0.45
N ILE A 237 1.67 -14.11 0.21
CA ILE A 237 2.67 -13.04 0.22
C ILE A 237 3.59 -13.27 1.42
N PHE A 238 4.81 -13.70 1.14
CA PHE A 238 5.79 -13.97 2.17
C PHE A 238 6.52 -12.71 2.64
N PHE A 239 6.45 -12.49 3.95
CA PHE A 239 7.31 -11.55 4.67
C PHE A 239 8.44 -12.34 5.31
N THR A 240 9.69 -11.89 5.15
CA THR A 240 10.85 -12.62 5.68
C THR A 240 10.76 -12.70 7.22
N PRO A 241 10.73 -13.91 7.83
CA PRO A 241 10.78 -14.06 9.28
C PRO A 241 12.08 -13.46 9.82
N LYS A 242 12.01 -12.72 10.92
CA LYS A 242 13.22 -12.38 11.68
C LYS A 242 13.65 -13.65 12.42
N ASN A 243 14.73 -14.28 11.97
CA ASN A 243 15.41 -15.41 12.62
C ASN A 243 14.77 -16.82 12.54
N CYS A 244 14.33 -17.28 11.37
CA CYS A 244 14.32 -18.73 11.12
C CYS A 244 15.72 -19.11 10.58
N ARG A 245 16.76 -19.10 11.44
CA ARG A 245 18.00 -19.83 11.16
C ARG A 245 17.60 -21.30 11.11
N ILE A 246 17.71 -21.92 9.95
CA ILE A 246 17.65 -23.38 9.85
C ILE A 246 18.72 -23.89 10.82
N LYS A 247 18.32 -24.56 11.90
CA LYS A 247 19.27 -25.38 12.65
C LYS A 247 19.65 -26.49 11.69
N GLU A 248 20.91 -26.51 11.25
CA GLU A 248 21.46 -27.70 10.60
C GLU A 248 21.21 -28.87 11.55
N VAL A 249 20.36 -29.80 11.14
CA VAL A 249 20.24 -31.08 11.82
C VAL A 249 21.54 -31.81 11.49
N PRO A 250 22.38 -32.16 12.48
CA PRO A 250 23.55 -32.98 12.20
C PRO A 250 23.06 -34.27 11.54
N LEU A 251 23.65 -34.62 10.40
CA LEU A 251 23.46 -35.94 9.80
C LEU A 251 23.85 -36.97 10.86
N VAL A 252 22.85 -37.72 11.34
CA VAL A 252 23.08 -38.92 12.13
C VAL A 252 23.89 -39.85 11.24
N SER A 253 25.14 -40.12 11.63
CA SER A 253 25.92 -41.20 11.07
C SER A 253 25.10 -42.48 11.24
N LEU A 254 24.76 -43.12 10.13
CA LEU A 254 24.32 -44.50 10.15
C LEU A 254 25.54 -45.31 10.55
N ASP A 255 25.53 -45.82 11.79
CA ASP A 255 26.47 -46.83 12.22
C ASP A 255 26.23 -48.08 11.34
N GLU A 256 27.28 -48.49 10.61
CA GLU A 256 27.34 -49.76 9.90
C GLU A 256 27.55 -50.88 10.92
N ASP A 257 26.47 -51.62 11.23
CA ASP A 257 26.55 -52.96 11.82
C ASP A 257 26.12 -53.97 10.73
N ASP A 258 27.12 -54.49 9.99
CA ASP A 258 27.36 -55.91 9.68
C ASP A 258 28.52 -56.08 8.66
#